data_AF-A0AA43FMW9-F1
#
_entry.id   AF-A0AA43FMW9-F1
#
_cell.length_a   1.000
_cell.length_b   1.000
_cell.length_c   1.000
_cell.angle_alpha   90.00
_cell.angle_beta   90.00
_cell.angle_gamma   90.00
#
_symmetry.space_group_name_H-M   'P 1'
#
loop_
_entity.id
_entity.type
_entity.pdbx_description
1 polymer ?
#
loop_
_entity_poly.entity_id
_entity_poly.type
_entity_poly.pdbx_seq_one_letter_code
_entity_poly.pdbx_strand_id
1 'polypeptide(L)'
;MSSAEGEARKALSRLRRAAEKVERELEALEGALRHAEGSDFPVETYEGVRKCLTAVLDFTDEESQRLQEKILHAGGLEPGRVRRGG
;
A
#
# COMPACT_ATOMS: atom_id res chain seq x y z
N MET A 1 -11.37 21.00 9.58
CA MET A 1 -11.87 20.78 8.19
C MET A 1 -10.90 19.84 7.51
N SER A 2 -11.37 18.75 6.89
CA SER A 2 -10.48 17.93 6.04
C SER A 2 -10.16 18.71 4.77
N SER A 3 -8.88 18.81 4.43
CA SER A 3 -8.49 19.17 3.07
C SER A 3 -8.69 17.94 2.17
N ALA A 4 -8.92 18.16 0.87
CA ALA A 4 -8.97 17.09 -0.13
C ALA A 4 -7.70 16.21 -0.07
N GLU A 5 -6.56 16.81 0.23
CA GLU A 5 -5.28 16.12 0.45
C GLU A 5 -5.32 15.18 1.67
N GLY A 6 -5.92 15.63 2.78
CA GLY A 6 -6.10 14.80 3.97
C GLY A 6 -7.04 13.62 3.74
N GLU A 7 -8.07 13.80 2.91
CA GLU A 7 -8.96 12.71 2.49
C GLU A 7 -8.25 11.71 1.59
N ALA A 8 -7.47 12.19 0.61
CA ALA A 8 -6.65 11.34 -0.25
C ALA A 8 -5.63 10.52 0.56
N ARG A 9 -4.91 11.13 1.51
CA ARG A 9 -3.97 10.41 2.40
C ARG A 9 -4.68 9.32 3.22
N LYS A 10 -5.87 9.62 3.75
CA LYS A 10 -6.67 8.64 4.50
C LYS A 10 -7.13 7.49 3.62
N ALA A 11 -7.58 7.77 2.39
CA ALA A 11 -8.00 6.75 1.44
C ALA A 11 -6.83 5.82 1.07
N LEU A 12 -5.66 6.39 0.74
CA LEU A 12 -4.43 5.61 0.46
C LEU A 12 -4.02 4.74 1.64
N SER A 13 -4.01 5.28 2.86
CA SER A 13 -3.66 4.50 4.05
C SER A 13 -4.65 3.36 4.31
N ARG A 14 -5.94 3.58 4.07
CA ARG A 14 -6.96 2.52 4.20
C ARG A 14 -6.76 1.42 3.16
N LEU A 15 -6.49 1.77 1.91
CA LEU A 15 -6.24 0.80 0.84
C LEU A 15 -4.98 -0.03 1.14
N ARG A 16 -3.87 0.63 1.51
CA ARG A 16 -2.63 -0.06 1.87
C ARG A 16 -2.86 -1.07 3.00
N ARG A 17 -3.49 -0.65 4.11
CA ARG A 17 -3.78 -1.55 5.25
C ARG A 17 -4.68 -2.72 4.86
N ALA A 18 -5.64 -2.50 3.97
CA ALA A 18 -6.49 -3.57 3.47
C ALA A 18 -5.68 -4.57 2.63
N ALA A 19 -4.81 -4.09 1.74
CA ALA A 19 -3.94 -4.93 0.93
C ALA A 19 -2.95 -5.74 1.80
N GLU A 20 -2.29 -5.11 2.76
CA GLU A 20 -1.40 -5.78 3.73
C GLU A 20 -2.14 -6.84 4.55
N LYS A 21 -3.42 -6.61 4.87
CA LYS A 21 -4.25 -7.62 5.53
C LYS A 21 -4.50 -8.79 4.58
N VAL A 22 -4.94 -8.52 3.36
CA VAL A 22 -5.19 -9.57 2.35
C VAL A 22 -3.93 -10.41 2.10
N GLU A 23 -2.74 -9.81 2.14
CA GLU A 23 -1.48 -10.52 1.94
C GLU A 23 -1.25 -11.58 3.02
N ARG A 24 -1.42 -11.20 4.29
CA ARG A 24 -1.32 -12.14 5.41
C ARG A 24 -2.37 -13.24 5.37
N GLU A 25 -3.60 -12.90 4.97
CA GLU A 25 -4.67 -13.91 4.82
C GLU A 25 -4.40 -14.86 3.65
N LEU A 26 -3.80 -14.36 2.55
CA LEU A 26 -3.38 -15.18 1.42
C LEU A 26 -2.27 -16.16 1.81
N GLU A 27 -1.28 -15.71 2.58
CA GLU A 27 -0.22 -16.59 3.13
C GLU A 27 -0.80 -17.70 4.02
N ALA A 28 -1.74 -17.35 4.90
CA ALA A 28 -2.41 -18.33 5.75
C ALA A 28 -3.22 -19.35 4.94
N LEU A 29 -3.97 -18.88 3.93
CA LEU A 29 -4.74 -19.72 3.02
C LEU A 29 -3.84 -20.67 2.22
N GLU A 30 -2.77 -20.16 1.64
CA GLU A 30 -1.79 -20.95 0.90
C GLU A 30 -1.18 -22.04 1.78
N GLY A 31 -0.77 -21.71 3.00
CA GLY A 31 -0.24 -22.68 3.95
C GLY A 31 -1.23 -23.81 4.27
N ALA A 32 -2.49 -23.46 4.52
CA ALA A 32 -3.54 -24.43 4.84
C ALA A 32 -3.85 -25.36 3.66
N LEU A 33 -4.02 -24.81 2.45
CA LEU A 33 -4.36 -25.59 1.27
C LEU A 33 -3.18 -26.40 0.75
N ARG A 34 -1.95 -25.87 0.81
CA ARG A 34 -0.75 -26.64 0.47
C ARG A 34 -0.56 -27.86 1.37
N HIS A 35 -0.94 -27.76 2.65
CA HIS A 35 -0.93 -28.90 3.56
C HIS A 35 -2.01 -29.94 3.20
N ALA A 36 -3.19 -29.49 2.77
CA ALA A 36 -4.32 -30.36 2.43
C ALA A 36 -4.17 -31.05 1.06
N GLU A 37 -3.65 -30.33 0.05
CA GLU A 37 -3.62 -30.76 -1.35
C GLU A 37 -2.26 -31.32 -1.78
N GLY A 38 -1.19 -31.03 -1.03
CA GLY A 38 0.14 -31.58 -1.28
C GLY A 38 0.66 -31.24 -2.69
N SER A 39 0.85 -32.26 -3.53
CA SER A 39 1.38 -32.12 -4.89
C SER A 39 0.39 -31.51 -5.89
N ASP A 40 -0.90 -31.58 -5.60
CA ASP A 40 -1.95 -31.08 -6.50
C ASP A 40 -2.21 -29.58 -6.27
N PHE A 41 -1.56 -28.98 -5.27
CA PHE A 41 -1.73 -27.58 -4.92
C PHE A 41 -1.27 -26.64 -6.05
N PRO A 42 -2.11 -25.69 -6.51
CA PRO A 42 -1.82 -24.86 -7.67
C PRO A 42 -0.91 -23.67 -7.33
N VAL A 43 0.37 -23.94 -7.04
CA VAL A 43 1.38 -22.93 -6.62
C VAL A 43 1.40 -21.70 -7.53
N GLU A 44 1.43 -21.90 -8.85
CA GLU A 44 1.53 -20.80 -9.82
C GLU A 44 0.33 -19.84 -9.77
N THR A 45 -0.85 -20.34 -9.42
CA THR A 45 -2.05 -19.49 -9.28
C THR A 45 -1.90 -18.56 -8.09
N TYR A 46 -1.43 -19.08 -6.95
CA TYR A 46 -1.19 -18.29 -5.74
C TYR A 46 -0.07 -17.28 -5.93
N GLU A 47 1.01 -17.65 -6.62
CA GLU A 47 2.07 -16.70 -6.99
C GLU A 47 1.53 -15.57 -7.89
N GLY A 48 0.63 -15.88 -8.83
CA GLY A 48 -0.03 -14.88 -9.66
C GLY A 48 -0.86 -13.90 -8.84
N VAL A 49 -1.68 -14.40 -7.92
CA VAL A 49 -2.47 -13.56 -7.00
C VAL A 49 -1.55 -12.70 -6.12
N ARG A 50 -0.45 -13.27 -5.61
CA ARG A 50 0.52 -12.54 -4.80
C ARG A 50 1.16 -11.40 -5.60
N LYS A 51 1.57 -11.64 -6.86
CA LYS A 51 2.10 -10.58 -7.75
C LYS A 51 1.11 -9.44 -7.95
N CYS A 52 -0.18 -9.74 -8.16
CA CYS A 52 -1.21 -8.71 -8.27
C CYS A 52 -1.35 -7.90 -6.98
N LEU A 53 -1.27 -8.55 -5.82
CA LEU A 53 -1.36 -7.88 -4.53
C LEU A 53 -0.12 -7.01 -4.22
N THR A 54 1.07 -7.50 -4.53
CA THR A 54 2.31 -6.72 -4.47
C THR A 54 2.20 -5.46 -5.35
N ALA A 55 1.68 -5.59 -6.57
CA ALA A 55 1.45 -4.44 -7.44
C ALA A 55 0.48 -3.41 -6.84
N VAL A 56 -0.52 -3.84 -6.07
CA VAL A 56 -1.42 -2.91 -5.34
C VAL A 56 -0.67 -2.20 -4.21
N LEU A 57 0.19 -2.89 -3.47
CA LEU A 57 1.01 -2.29 -2.41
C LEU A 57 1.99 -1.27 -2.98
N ASP A 58 2.73 -1.64 -4.04
CA ASP A 58 3.65 -0.76 -4.76
C ASP A 58 2.93 0.48 -5.28
N PHE A 59 1.75 0.30 -5.89
CA PHE A 59 0.89 1.40 -6.32
C PHE A 59 0.56 2.34 -5.15
N THR A 60 0.17 1.81 -3.98
CA THR A 60 -0.14 2.69 -2.83
C THR A 60 1.06 3.51 -2.36
N ASP A 61 2.28 3.02 -2.58
CA ASP A 61 3.51 3.68 -2.15
C ASP A 61 3.91 4.79 -3.10
N GLU A 62 3.88 4.49 -4.40
CA GLU A 62 4.08 5.47 -5.46
C GLU A 62 3.07 6.62 -5.37
N GLU A 63 1.79 6.30 -5.16
CA GLU A 63 0.73 7.30 -5.00
C GLU A 63 0.93 8.18 -3.76
N SER A 64 1.38 7.58 -2.66
CA SER A 64 1.64 8.30 -1.42
C SER A 64 2.82 9.28 -1.58
N GLN A 65 3.88 8.84 -2.28
CA GLN A 65 5.01 9.71 -2.66
C GLN A 65 4.56 10.86 -3.56
N ARG A 66 3.82 10.57 -4.63
CA ARG A 66 3.32 11.59 -5.55
C ARG A 66 2.42 12.62 -4.86
N LEU A 67 1.56 12.17 -3.94
CA LEU A 67 0.71 13.07 -3.15
C LEU A 67 1.55 13.94 -2.22
N GLN A 68 2.60 13.39 -1.61
CA GLN A 68 3.52 14.15 -0.76
C GLN A 68 4.29 15.21 -1.56
N GLU A 69 4.83 14.86 -2.72
CA GLU A 69 5.49 15.80 -3.63
C GLU A 69 4.56 16.95 -4.01
N LYS A 70 3.31 16.64 -4.41
CA LYS A 70 2.32 17.67 -4.73
C LYS A 70 2.07 18.63 -3.57
N ILE A 71 1.95 18.12 -2.35
CA ILE A 71 1.72 18.95 -1.16
C ILE A 71 2.94 19.83 -0.86
N LEU A 72 4.16 19.32 -1.01
CA LEU A 72 5.39 20.09 -0.82
C LEU A 72 5.51 21.21 -1.85
N HIS A 73 5.24 20.92 -3.12
CA HIS A 73 5.33 21.89 -4.22
C HIS A 73 4.18 22.90 -4.21
N ALA A 74 2.94 22.49 -3.90
CA ALA A 74 1.78 23.38 -3.80
C ALA A 74 1.80 24.23 -2.51
N GLY A 75 2.45 23.75 -1.46
CA GLY A 75 2.60 24.45 -0.17
C GLY A 75 3.71 25.50 -0.13
N GLY A 76 4.46 25.71 -1.22
CA GLY A 76 5.51 26.75 -1.29
C GLY A 76 6.68 26.56 -0.31
N LEU A 77 6.88 25.35 0.21
CA LEU A 77 8.02 25.04 1.07
C LEU A 77 9.16 24.50 0.21
N GLU A 78 10.00 25.41 -0.26
CA GLU A 78 11.40 25.11 -0.58
C GLU A 78 12.00 24.25 0.55
N PRO A 79 12.70 23.14 0.23
CA PRO A 79 13.27 22.19 1.20
C PRO A 79 14.48 22.77 1.96
N GLY A 80 14.27 23.91 2.63
CA GLY A 80 15.26 24.66 3.39
C GLY A 80 14.70 25.73 4.34
N ARG A 81 13.38 25.98 4.36
CA ARG A 81 12.76 26.93 5.32
C ARG A 81 11.94 26.22 6.40
N VAL A 82 12.60 25.44 7.24
CA VAL A 82 12.07 25.19 8.59
C VAL A 82 12.42 26.40 9.45
N ARG A 83 11.49 27.37 9.54
CA ARG A 83 11.59 28.44 10.53
C ARG A 83 11.28 27.82 11.90
N ARG A 84 12.33 27.50 12.66
CA ARG A 84 12.20 27.39 14.13
C ARG A 84 11.80 28.76 14.66
N GLY A 85 10.64 28.83 15.32
CA GLY A 85 10.19 29.98 16.08
C GLY A 85 8.89 29.58 16.76
N GLY A 86 8.75 29.67 18.08
CA GLY A 86 9.65 30.05 19.16
C GLY A 86 9.08 29.52 20.47
#